data_AF-A0A419XB76-F1
#
_entry.id   AF-A0A419XB76-F1
#
_cell.length_a   1.000
_cell.length_b   1.000
_cell.length_c   1.000
_cell.angle_alpha   90.00
_cell.angle_beta   90.00
_cell.angle_gamma   90.00
#
_symmetry.space_group_name_H-M   'P 1'
#
loop_
_entity.id
_entity.type
_entity.pdbx_description
1 polymer ?
#
loop_
_entity_poly.entity_id
_entity_poly.type
_entity_poly.pdbx_seq_one_letter_code
_entity_poly.pdbx_strand_id
1 'polypeptide(L)'
;MNSKQTILVSLGIVILNNLIGHFFAPYGIILTPIVVSILAILICLKNKGLNPILKSLILTSLIAIHDIGIKLFAGGQHDYEGLGFIHGILFIGLIPTFIILITSIVKDKESSILNKIIAILLFPLIIYLHLELFGELGIGRYYWYGWNG
;
A
#
# COMPACT_ATOMS: atom_id res chain seq x y z
N MET A 1 7.38 -2.25 -18.40
CA MET A 1 6.85 -3.62 -18.22
C MET A 1 5.43 -3.67 -18.71
N ASN A 2 4.95 -4.82 -19.17
CA ASN A 2 3.52 -4.96 -19.48
C ASN A 2 2.70 -4.98 -18.18
N SER A 3 1.40 -4.73 -18.27
CA SER A 3 0.57 -4.55 -17.08
C SER A 3 0.52 -5.79 -16.19
N LYS A 4 0.47 -6.97 -16.78
CA LYS A 4 0.45 -8.24 -16.05
C LYS A 4 1.73 -8.44 -15.22
N GLN A 5 2.90 -8.22 -15.83
CA GLN A 5 4.19 -8.36 -15.15
C GLN A 5 4.32 -7.38 -13.99
N THR A 6 3.95 -6.11 -14.19
CA THR A 6 4.02 -5.11 -13.12
C THR A 6 3.14 -5.51 -11.94
N ILE A 7 1.89 -5.91 -12.19
CA ILE A 7 0.95 -6.32 -11.12
C ILE A 7 1.47 -7.55 -10.37
N LEU A 8 1.98 -8.57 -11.08
CA LEU A 8 2.53 -9.77 -10.45
C LEU A 8 3.74 -9.47 -9.57
N VAL A 9 4.67 -8.63 -10.05
CA VAL A 9 5.84 -8.21 -9.25
C VAL A 9 5.40 -7.40 -8.04
N SER A 10 4.45 -6.48 -8.20
CA SER A 10 3.87 -5.70 -7.10
C SER A 10 3.23 -6.59 -6.04
N LEU A 11 2.43 -7.59 -6.42
CA LEU A 11 1.87 -8.57 -5.49
C LEU A 11 2.95 -9.38 -4.78
N GLY A 12 3.99 -9.81 -5.50
CA GLY A 12 5.13 -10.49 -4.91
C GLY A 12 5.83 -9.66 -3.82
N ILE A 13 5.99 -8.35 -4.05
CA ILE A 13 6.56 -7.43 -3.05
C ILE A 13 5.67 -7.33 -1.81
N VAL A 14 4.35 -7.20 -1.99
CA VAL A 14 3.39 -7.16 -0.87
C VAL A 14 3.48 -8.44 -0.03
N ILE A 15 3.44 -9.61 -0.69
CA ILE A 15 3.54 -10.91 -0.02
C ILE A 15 4.87 -11.03 0.71
N LEU A 16 5.99 -10.69 0.05
CA LEU A 16 7.31 -10.77 0.66
C LEU A 16 7.42 -9.89 1.91
N ASN A 17 6.92 -8.66 1.87
CA ASN A 17 6.98 -7.78 3.03
C ASN A 17 6.09 -8.26 4.17
N ASN A 18 4.93 -8.85 3.87
CA ASN A 18 4.07 -9.46 4.89
C ASN A 18 4.78 -10.67 5.54
N LEU A 19 5.48 -11.50 4.76
CA LEU A 19 6.30 -12.60 5.29
C LEU A 19 7.45 -12.08 6.16
N ILE A 20 8.11 -10.99 5.76
CA ILE A 20 9.12 -10.31 6.59
C ILE A 20 8.48 -9.83 7.89
N GLY A 21 7.32 -9.18 7.85
CA GLY A 21 6.61 -8.74 9.05
C GLY A 21 6.23 -9.90 9.97
N HIS A 22 5.88 -11.05 9.40
CA HIS A 22 5.49 -12.24 10.15
C HIS A 22 6.66 -12.92 10.85
N PHE A 23 7.76 -13.17 10.14
CA PHE A 23 8.92 -13.89 10.68
C PHE A 23 9.94 -12.99 11.36
N PHE A 24 10.00 -11.71 10.99
CA PHE A 24 11.00 -10.75 11.44
C PHE A 24 10.33 -9.43 11.85
N ALA A 25 9.34 -9.49 12.74
CA ALA A 25 8.76 -8.29 13.32
C ALA A 25 9.85 -7.45 14.04
N PRO A 26 9.80 -6.11 13.99
CA PRO A 26 8.79 -5.24 13.37
C PRO A 26 9.14 -4.78 11.94
N TYR A 27 10.09 -5.43 11.25
CA TYR A 27 10.63 -4.90 9.99
C TYR A 27 9.59 -4.75 8.88
N GLY A 28 8.61 -5.64 8.80
CA GLY A 28 7.52 -5.50 7.82
C GLY A 28 6.72 -4.20 7.99
N ILE A 29 6.52 -3.74 9.23
CA ILE A 29 5.84 -2.48 9.52
C ILE A 29 6.74 -1.31 9.10
N ILE A 30 7.98 -1.29 9.58
CA ILE A 30 8.95 -0.19 9.32
C ILE A 30 9.22 0.00 7.82
N LEU A 31 9.23 -1.08 7.04
CA LEU A 31 9.47 -1.03 5.59
C LEU A 31 8.27 -0.56 4.77
N THR A 32 7.08 -0.43 5.35
CA THR A 32 5.85 0.00 4.67
C THR A 32 6.05 1.25 3.79
N PRO A 33 6.71 2.35 4.21
CA PRO A 33 6.88 3.54 3.38
C PRO A 33 7.66 3.27 2.09
N ILE A 34 8.68 2.42 2.19
CA ILE A 34 9.51 2.00 1.06
C ILE A 34 8.67 1.11 0.14
N VAL A 35 7.96 0.14 0.70
CA VAL A 35 7.11 -0.80 -0.04
C VAL A 35 6.07 -0.04 -0.87
N VAL A 36 5.25 0.80 -0.25
CA VAL A 36 4.18 1.52 -0.98
C VAL A 36 4.73 2.49 -2.03
N SER A 37 5.90 3.10 -1.76
CA SER A 37 6.60 3.94 -2.75
C SER A 37 7.08 3.12 -3.95
N ILE A 38 7.63 1.92 -3.73
CA ILE A 38 8.04 1.01 -4.81
C ILE A 38 6.83 0.56 -5.61
N LEU A 39 5.70 0.22 -4.96
CA LEU A 39 4.45 -0.11 -5.64
C LEU A 39 4.00 1.05 -6.54
N ALA A 40 4.06 2.29 -6.04
CA ALA A 40 3.75 3.48 -6.82
C ALA A 40 4.68 3.63 -8.03
N ILE A 41 5.99 3.43 -7.88
CA ILE A 41 6.95 3.49 -9.00
C ILE A 41 6.62 2.43 -10.05
N LEU A 42 6.35 1.20 -9.63
CA LEU A 42 6.04 0.09 -10.53
C LEU A 42 4.76 0.36 -11.32
N ILE A 43 3.66 0.67 -10.61
CA ILE A 43 2.35 0.89 -11.22
C ILE A 43 2.30 2.19 -12.03
N CYS A 44 2.85 3.28 -11.51
CA CYS A 44 2.68 4.60 -12.12
C CYS A 44 3.77 4.93 -13.16
N LEU A 45 5.02 4.51 -12.94
CA LEU A 45 6.15 4.92 -13.78
C LEU A 45 6.70 3.82 -14.69
N LYS A 46 6.64 2.55 -14.26
CA LYS A 46 7.17 1.41 -15.06
C LYS A 46 6.11 0.74 -15.93
N ASN A 47 4.84 0.93 -15.63
CA ASN A 47 3.72 0.42 -16.41
C ASN A 47 3.36 1.40 -17.55
N LYS A 48 3.33 0.89 -18.79
CA LYS A 48 3.01 1.70 -19.97
C LYS A 48 1.59 1.50 -20.52
N GLY A 49 0.83 0.52 -19.99
CA GLY A 49 -0.46 0.11 -20.56
C GLY A 49 -1.68 0.47 -19.72
N LEU A 50 -1.49 1.07 -18.54
CA LEU A 50 -2.61 1.46 -17.66
C LEU A 50 -2.95 2.94 -17.83
N ASN A 51 -4.24 3.21 -18.04
CA ASN A 51 -4.78 4.55 -17.95
C ASN A 51 -4.71 5.09 -16.50
N PRO A 52 -4.84 6.42 -16.28
CA PRO A 52 -4.78 7.04 -14.96
C PRO A 52 -5.71 6.43 -13.91
N ILE A 53 -6.96 6.13 -14.29
CA ILE A 53 -7.96 5.58 -13.37
C ILE A 53 -7.52 4.20 -12.88
N LEU A 54 -7.10 3.33 -13.80
CA LEU A 54 -6.60 1.99 -13.45
C LEU A 54 -5.33 2.05 -12.61
N LYS A 55 -4.42 2.99 -12.87
CA LYS A 55 -3.24 3.20 -12.00
C LYS A 55 -3.66 3.49 -10.57
N SER A 56 -4.62 4.39 -10.38
CA SER A 56 -5.16 4.75 -9.06
C SER A 56 -5.81 3.54 -8.37
N LEU A 57 -6.76 2.87 -9.04
CA LEU A 57 -7.47 1.71 -8.51
C LEU A 57 -6.54 0.55 -8.13
N ILE A 58 -5.59 0.21 -9.00
CA ILE A 58 -4.67 -0.90 -8.74
C ILE A 58 -3.71 -0.55 -7.59
N LEU A 59 -3.17 0.67 -7.58
CA LEU A 59 -2.25 1.10 -6.54
C LEU A 59 -2.92 1.14 -5.16
N THR A 60 -4.12 1.71 -5.04
CA THR A 60 -4.86 1.71 -3.76
C THR A 60 -5.23 0.31 -3.32
N SER A 61 -5.64 -0.57 -4.24
CA SER A 61 -5.95 -1.97 -3.92
C SER A 61 -4.72 -2.71 -3.38
N LEU A 62 -3.54 -2.51 -3.98
CA LEU A 62 -2.29 -3.11 -3.50
C LEU A 62 -1.90 -2.58 -2.11
N ILE A 63 -2.07 -1.29 -1.87
CA ILE A 63 -1.81 -0.67 -0.55
C ILE A 63 -2.79 -1.22 0.50
N ALA A 64 -4.08 -1.35 0.16
CA ALA A 64 -5.08 -1.91 1.06
C ALA A 64 -4.76 -3.37 1.44
N ILE A 65 -4.41 -4.21 0.46
CA ILE A 65 -4.00 -5.61 0.71
C ILE A 65 -2.74 -5.65 1.58
N HIS A 66 -1.78 -4.74 1.33
CA HIS A 66 -0.57 -4.64 2.12
C HIS A 66 -0.85 -4.26 3.58
N ASP A 67 -1.66 -3.22 3.81
CA ASP A 67 -2.06 -2.77 5.15
C ASP A 67 -2.81 -3.86 5.91
N ILE A 68 -3.77 -4.54 5.26
CA ILE A 68 -4.47 -5.70 5.84
C ILE A 68 -3.47 -6.78 6.24
N GLY A 69 -2.52 -7.09 5.37
CA GLY A 69 -1.50 -8.10 5.64
C GLY A 69 -0.62 -7.74 6.83
N ILE A 70 -0.17 -6.49 6.92
CA ILE A 70 0.61 -6.00 8.05
C ILE A 70 -0.20 -6.10 9.34
N LYS A 71 -1.43 -5.57 9.37
CA LYS A 71 -2.28 -5.60 10.56
C LYS A 71 -2.63 -7.00 11.04
N LEU A 72 -2.78 -7.95 10.11
CA LEU A 72 -3.17 -9.32 10.45
C LEU A 72 -2.00 -10.25 10.77
N PHE A 73 -0.82 -10.01 10.20
CA PHE A 73 0.26 -11.00 10.21
C PHE A 73 1.62 -10.46 10.67
N ALA A 74 1.86 -9.15 10.64
CA ALA A 74 3.09 -8.61 11.21
C ALA A 74 3.05 -8.75 12.73
N GLY A 75 4.14 -9.25 13.33
CA GLY A 75 4.22 -9.45 14.77
C GLY A 75 4.19 -8.12 15.55
N GLY A 76 3.84 -8.21 16.84
CA GLY A 76 3.69 -7.06 17.74
C GLY A 76 2.54 -7.25 18.70
N GLN A 77 2.35 -6.30 19.62
CA GLN A 77 1.11 -6.20 20.40
C GLN A 77 0.06 -5.51 19.54
N HIS A 78 -1.08 -6.18 19.33
CA HIS A 78 -2.20 -5.60 18.61
C HIS A 78 -3.12 -4.84 19.58
N ASP A 79 -2.55 -3.82 20.22
CA ASP A 79 -3.28 -2.81 20.97
C ASP A 79 -3.43 -1.51 20.15
N TYR A 80 -4.04 -0.50 20.75
CA TYR A 80 -4.27 0.78 20.09
C TYR A 80 -2.98 1.56 19.82
N GLU A 81 -1.92 1.37 20.62
CA GLU A 81 -0.64 2.05 20.42
C GLU A 81 0.11 1.45 19.21
N GLY A 82 0.21 0.11 19.15
CA GLY A 82 0.78 -0.60 18.02
C GLY A 82 0.01 -0.33 16.72
N LEU A 83 -1.32 -0.25 16.77
CA LEU A 83 -2.12 0.11 15.61
C LEU A 83 -1.87 1.56 15.16
N GLY A 84 -1.78 2.49 16.11
CA GLY A 84 -1.40 3.88 15.83
C GLY A 84 -0.03 3.98 15.15
N PHE A 85 0.93 3.16 15.57
CA PHE A 85 2.24 3.06 14.93
C PHE A 85 2.14 2.55 13.48
N ILE A 86 1.37 1.47 13.24
CA ILE A 86 1.14 0.95 11.88
C ILE A 86 0.52 2.01 10.98
N HIS A 87 -0.52 2.71 11.44
CA HIS A 87 -1.16 3.77 10.66
C HIS A 87 -0.21 4.94 10.41
N GLY A 88 0.54 5.38 11.42
CA GLY A 88 1.50 6.47 11.28
C GLY A 88 2.56 6.17 10.22
N ILE A 89 3.12 4.96 10.24
CA ILE A 89 4.09 4.51 9.23
C ILE A 89 3.44 4.39 7.84
N LEU A 90 2.21 3.89 7.74
CA LEU A 90 1.46 3.88 6.47
C LEU A 90 1.29 5.29 5.91
N PHE A 91 0.88 6.27 6.73
CA PHE A 91 0.71 7.67 6.29
C PHE A 91 2.01 8.29 5.79
N ILE A 92 3.14 8.03 6.44
CA ILE A 92 4.46 8.45 5.96
C ILE A 92 4.72 7.92 4.54
N GLY A 93 4.34 6.66 4.27
CA GLY A 93 4.42 6.04 2.95
C GLY A 93 3.45 6.59 1.90
N LEU A 94 2.24 6.97 2.33
CA LEU A 94 1.21 7.48 1.43
C LEU A 94 1.60 8.82 0.79
N ILE A 95 2.36 9.67 1.49
CA ILE A 95 2.82 10.97 0.96
C ILE A 95 3.65 10.82 -0.33
N PRO A 96 4.82 10.14 -0.34
CA PRO A 96 5.59 9.96 -1.57
C PRO A 96 4.83 9.17 -2.62
N THR A 97 4.01 8.20 -2.20
CA THR A 97 3.16 7.41 -3.10
C THR A 97 2.18 8.29 -3.87
N PHE A 98 1.51 9.21 -3.20
CA PHE A 98 0.55 10.12 -3.82
C PHE A 98 1.23 11.12 -4.76
N ILE A 99 2.40 11.65 -4.37
CA ILE A 99 3.21 12.53 -5.23
C ILE A 99 3.60 11.80 -6.54
N ILE A 100 4.04 10.54 -6.44
CA ILE A 100 4.40 9.71 -7.62
C ILE A 100 3.17 9.49 -8.51
N LEU A 101 2.01 9.18 -7.93
CA LEU A 101 0.76 8.99 -8.66
C LEU A 101 0.36 10.27 -9.41
N ILE A 102 0.27 11.41 -8.72
CA ILE A 102 -0.08 12.70 -9.35
C ILE A 102 0.89 13.01 -10.49
N THR A 103 2.19 12.86 -10.25
CA THR A 103 3.22 13.14 -11.26
C THR A 103 3.05 12.29 -12.51
N SER A 104 2.70 11.00 -12.36
CA SER A 104 2.43 10.11 -13.49
C SER A 104 1.16 10.50 -14.24
N ILE A 105 0.08 10.83 -13.51
CA ILE A 105 -1.22 11.19 -14.11
C ILE A 105 -1.13 12.52 -14.87
N VAL A 106 -0.47 13.53 -14.31
CA VAL A 106 -0.35 14.85 -14.94
C VAL A 106 0.46 14.76 -16.24
N LYS A 107 1.53 13.94 -16.25
CA LYS A 107 2.40 13.71 -17.42
C LYS A 107 1.75 12.89 -18.53
N ASP A 108 0.64 12.20 -18.27
CA ASP A 108 -0.11 11.44 -19.26
C ASP A 108 -0.77 12.40 -20.28
N LYS A 109 -0.28 12.44 -21.52
CA LYS A 109 -0.79 13.39 -22.53
C LYS A 109 -2.05 12.90 -23.26
N GLU A 110 -2.33 11.61 -23.19
CA GLU A 110 -3.42 10.98 -23.94
C GLU A 110 -4.75 11.04 -23.17
N SER A 111 -4.68 11.15 -21.84
CA SER A 111 -5.85 11.17 -20.97
C SER A 111 -6.51 12.55 -20.87
N SER A 112 -7.85 12.58 -20.90
CA SER A 112 -8.64 13.79 -20.68
C SER A 112 -8.42 14.37 -19.27
N ILE A 113 -8.63 15.69 -19.13
CA ILE A 113 -8.50 16.40 -17.84
C ILE A 113 -9.45 15.79 -16.80
N LEU A 114 -10.69 15.48 -17.18
CA LEU A 114 -11.67 14.85 -16.30
C LEU A 114 -11.17 13.50 -15.77
N ASN A 115 -10.61 12.64 -16.62
CA ASN A 115 -10.06 11.35 -16.21
C ASN A 115 -8.88 11.50 -15.24
N LYS A 116 -8.06 12.53 -15.42
CA LYS A 116 -6.96 12.84 -14.50
C LYS A 116 -7.48 13.26 -13.12
N ILE A 117 -8.46 14.15 -13.08
CA ILE A 117 -9.07 14.62 -11.82
C ILE A 117 -9.72 13.44 -11.08
N ILE A 118 -10.52 12.63 -11.79
CA ILE A 118 -11.15 11.44 -11.22
C ILE A 118 -10.09 10.50 -10.64
N ALA A 119 -9.03 10.20 -11.39
CA ALA A 119 -7.96 9.31 -10.94
C ALA A 119 -7.23 9.83 -9.69
N ILE A 120 -6.97 11.14 -9.61
CA ILE A 120 -6.32 11.76 -8.45
C ILE A 120 -7.25 11.71 -7.22
N LEU A 121 -8.54 11.98 -7.38
CA LEU A 121 -9.52 11.96 -6.27
C LEU A 121 -9.88 10.55 -5.80
N LEU A 122 -9.85 9.56 -6.69
CA LEU A 122 -10.09 8.16 -6.33
C LEU A 122 -9.07 7.65 -5.30
N PHE A 123 -7.82 8.11 -5.36
CA PHE A 123 -6.78 7.64 -4.46
C PHE A 123 -7.10 7.92 -2.98
N PRO A 124 -7.22 9.19 -2.52
CA PRO A 124 -7.54 9.49 -1.14
C PRO A 124 -8.93 8.98 -0.73
N LEU A 125 -9.90 8.97 -1.65
CA LEU A 125 -11.24 8.44 -1.37
C LEU A 125 -11.21 6.96 -1.00
N ILE A 126 -10.51 6.14 -1.79
CA ILE A 126 -10.42 4.69 -1.53
C ILE A 126 -9.59 4.42 -0.27
N ILE A 127 -8.50 5.16 -0.06
CA ILE A 127 -7.71 5.03 1.18
C ILE A 127 -8.54 5.39 2.41
N TYR A 128 -9.35 6.45 2.35
CA TYR A 128 -10.25 6.82 3.43
C TYR A 128 -11.27 5.71 3.73
N LEU A 129 -11.97 5.21 2.71
CA LEU A 129 -12.93 4.12 2.86
C LEU A 129 -12.26 2.84 3.41
N HIS A 130 -11.05 2.54 2.97
CA HIS A 130 -10.27 1.41 3.47
C HIS A 130 -9.96 1.57 4.98
N LEU A 131 -9.53 2.75 5.41
CA LEU A 131 -9.22 3.01 6.82
C LEU A 131 -10.47 3.03 7.71
N GLU A 132 -11.63 3.47 7.20
CA GLU A 132 -12.90 3.36 7.92
C GLU A 132 -13.32 1.90 8.12
N LEU A 133 -13.15 1.06 7.10
CA LEU A 133 -13.57 -0.35 7.16
C LEU A 133 -12.58 -1.26 7.90
N PHE A 134 -11.28 -0.99 7.79
CA PHE A 134 -10.19 -1.86 8.27
C PHE A 134 -9.25 -1.13 9.24
N GLY A 135 -9.66 0.02 9.78
CA GLY A 135 -8.88 0.82 10.70
C GLY A 135 -8.43 0.01 11.92
N GLU A 136 -9.40 -0.63 12.58
CA GLU A 136 -9.21 -1.43 13.80
C GLU A 136 -8.88 -2.92 13.54
N LEU A 137 -8.59 -3.28 12.29
CA LEU A 137 -8.33 -4.67 11.94
C LEU A 137 -7.10 -5.19 12.72
N GLY A 138 -7.26 -6.36 13.34
CA GLY A 138 -6.18 -7.04 14.05
C GLY A 138 -6.14 -6.78 15.56
N ILE A 139 -6.87 -5.80 16.09
CA ILE A 139 -6.93 -5.54 17.54
C ILE A 139 -7.32 -6.81 18.32
N GLY A 140 -6.66 -7.02 19.46
CA GLY A 140 -6.92 -8.14 20.35
C GLY A 140 -6.32 -9.47 19.89
N ARG A 141 -5.62 -9.49 18.74
CA ARG A 141 -4.80 -10.63 18.35
C ARG A 141 -3.46 -10.60 19.09
N TYR A 142 -2.95 -11.78 19.43
CA TYR A 142 -1.62 -11.95 19.98
C TYR A 142 -0.91 -13.06 19.22
N TYR A 143 0.18 -12.72 18.53
CA TYR A 143 1.08 -13.71 17.93
C TYR A 143 2.35 -13.78 18.77
N TRP A 144 2.42 -14.77 19.65
CA TRP A 144 3.62 -15.10 20.42
C TRP A 144 4.19 -16.41 19.88
N TYR A 145 5.31 -16.34 19.18
CA TYR A 145 6.00 -17.54 18.68
C TYR A 145 7.18 -17.87 19.60
N GLY A 146 7.28 -19.13 20.02
CA GLY A 146 8.34 -19.60 20.92
C GLY A 146 9.77 -19.48 20.36
N TRP A 147 9.93 -19.15 19.07
CA TRP A 147 11.24 -18.89 18.44
C TRP A 147 11.69 -17.42 18.49
N ASN A 148 10.83 -16.51 18.98
CA ASN A 148 11.11 -15.06 19.07
C ASN A 148 11.53 -14.64 20.50
N GLY A 149 11.88 -15.61 21.35
CA GLY A 149 12.36 -15.40 22.72
C GLY A 149 13.87 -15.45 22.83
#